data_AF-A0A5N7WDY0-F1
#
_entry.id   AF-A0A5N7WDY0-F1
#
_cell.length_a   1.000
_cell.length_b   1.000
_cell.length_c   1.000
_cell.angle_alpha   90.00
_cell.angle_beta   90.00
_cell.angle_gamma   90.00
#
_symmetry.space_group_name_H-M   'P 1'
#
loop_
_entity.id
_entity.type
_entity.pdbx_description
1 polymer ?
#
loop_
_entity_poly.entity_id
_entity_poly.type
_entity_poly.pdbx_seq_one_letter_code
_entity_poly.pdbx_strand_id
1 'polypeptide(L)'
;MNKQTSDSSNLLQAVFDTNESQNSLAGIIVNVSQLPSSVIDQMLAHAAKELEKRKLIEKDGALLKILEIVKRYNIPFDEITHVLESADAVYGSHSENGKYRKLYIDPNNSMNTWTGVGRRPDWIREKVEQGVNIEDFAVQLNENDNQRKLYFFNPKKPTQRWNGLGRKPFWFKELEASGEDLEKYKTYI
;
A
#
# COMPACT_ATOMS: atom_id res chain seq x y z
N MET A 1 34.86 7.99 -38.04
CA MET A 1 35.02 6.75 -37.24
C MET A 1 33.98 6.80 -36.12
N ASN A 2 32.79 6.24 -36.35
CA ASN A 2 31.69 6.21 -35.38
C ASN A 2 31.55 4.80 -34.84
N LYS A 3 31.95 4.56 -33.59
CA LYS A 3 31.59 3.37 -32.82
C LYS A 3 31.64 3.73 -31.34
N GLN A 4 30.49 3.97 -30.72
CA GLN A 4 30.22 3.75 -29.29
C GLN A 4 28.77 4.12 -28.95
N THR A 5 27.80 3.47 -29.58
CA THR A 5 26.39 3.48 -29.11
C THR A 5 25.77 2.12 -29.43
N SER A 6 26.23 1.06 -28.76
CA SER A 6 25.61 -0.27 -28.92
C SER A 6 25.61 -1.11 -27.64
N ASP A 7 26.13 -0.62 -26.52
CA ASP A 7 26.34 -1.45 -25.32
C ASP A 7 25.27 -1.32 -24.22
N SER A 8 24.34 -0.38 -24.37
CA SER A 8 23.26 -0.18 -23.39
C SER A 8 22.02 -1.05 -23.65
N SER A 9 21.89 -1.62 -24.85
CA SER A 9 20.74 -2.46 -25.22
C SER A 9 20.93 -3.94 -24.90
N ASN A 10 22.18 -4.41 -24.73
CA ASN A 10 22.48 -5.82 -24.45
C ASN A 10 22.43 -6.19 -22.96
N LEU A 11 22.47 -5.21 -22.05
CA LEU A 11 22.39 -5.45 -20.61
C LEU A 11 20.94 -5.57 -20.09
N LEU A 12 19.94 -5.08 -20.83
CA LEU A 12 18.53 -5.28 -20.49
C LEU A 12 17.93 -6.55 -21.09
N GLN A 13 18.49 -7.07 -22.19
CA GLN A 13 18.04 -8.31 -22.80
C GLN A 13 18.51 -9.56 -22.02
N ALA A 14 19.69 -9.48 -21.38
CA ALA A 14 20.27 -10.60 -20.62
C ALA A 14 19.53 -10.94 -19.31
N VAL A 15 18.66 -10.06 -18.81
CA VAL A 15 17.88 -10.31 -17.57
C VAL A 15 16.58 -11.07 -17.86
N PHE A 16 16.10 -11.04 -19.10
CA PHE A 16 14.84 -11.69 -19.49
C PHE A 16 15.02 -12.97 -20.34
N ASP A 17 16.22 -13.21 -20.87
CA ASP A 17 16.52 -14.42 -21.64
C ASP A 17 17.27 -15.48 -20.79
N THR A 18 16.62 -16.00 -19.75
CA THR A 18 17.06 -17.28 -19.17
C THR A 18 16.42 -18.42 -19.97
N ASN A 19 17.23 -19.10 -20.78
CA ASN A 19 16.88 -20.33 -21.51
C ASN A 19 16.33 -21.48 -20.61
N GLU A 20 16.36 -21.35 -19.28
CA GLU A 20 15.67 -22.26 -18.34
C GLU A 20 14.15 -22.04 -18.28
N SER A 21 13.65 -20.85 -18.60
CA SER A 21 12.21 -20.53 -18.57
C SER A 21 11.42 -21.25 -19.68
N GLN A 22 12.00 -21.46 -20.86
CA GLN A 22 11.27 -22.03 -22.00
C GLN A 22 11.18 -23.56 -21.94
N ASN A 23 12.22 -24.23 -21.41
CA ASN A 23 12.19 -25.68 -21.16
C ASN A 23 11.24 -26.08 -20.01
N SER A 24 10.97 -25.17 -19.06
CA SER A 24 10.04 -25.41 -17.96
C SER A 24 8.57 -25.15 -18.36
N LEU A 25 8.27 -24.14 -19.18
CA LEU A 25 6.90 -23.87 -19.63
C LEU A 25 6.33 -25.02 -20.49
N ALA A 26 7.08 -25.54 -21.45
CA ALA A 26 6.65 -26.66 -22.28
C ALA A 26 6.37 -27.93 -21.44
N GLY A 27 7.21 -28.21 -20.43
CA GLY A 27 7.01 -29.32 -19.50
C GLY A 27 5.81 -29.13 -18.56
N ILE A 28 5.51 -27.90 -18.16
CA ILE A 28 4.31 -27.57 -17.36
C ILE A 28 3.05 -27.75 -18.20
N ILE A 29 3.04 -27.31 -19.47
CA ILE A 29 1.87 -27.42 -20.37
C ILE A 29 1.47 -28.89 -20.59
N VAL A 30 2.44 -29.78 -20.83
CA VAL A 30 2.19 -31.22 -21.00
C VAL A 30 1.56 -31.83 -19.74
N ASN A 31 2.04 -31.45 -18.55
CA ASN A 31 1.48 -31.94 -17.29
C ASN A 31 0.07 -31.38 -17.01
N VAL A 32 -0.18 -30.10 -17.27
CA VAL A 32 -1.49 -29.47 -17.05
C VAL A 32 -2.58 -30.12 -17.91
N SER A 33 -2.26 -30.56 -19.13
CA SER A 33 -3.20 -31.26 -20.01
C SER A 33 -3.71 -32.61 -19.46
N GLN A 34 -2.99 -33.21 -18.51
CA GLN A 34 -3.32 -34.49 -17.88
C GLN A 34 -3.99 -34.32 -16.51
N LEU A 35 -4.14 -33.09 -16.01
CA LEU A 35 -4.75 -32.79 -14.72
C LEU A 35 -6.28 -32.65 -14.83
N PRO A 36 -7.04 -33.06 -13.81
CA PRO A 36 -8.47 -32.83 -13.75
C PRO A 36 -8.78 -31.33 -13.59
N SER A 37 -9.92 -30.89 -14.09
CA SER A 37 -10.33 -29.47 -14.10
C SER A 37 -10.30 -28.81 -12.71
N SER A 38 -10.68 -29.54 -11.66
CA SER A 38 -10.67 -29.05 -10.28
C SER A 38 -9.27 -28.68 -9.78
N VAL A 39 -8.24 -29.42 -10.20
CA VAL A 39 -6.84 -29.16 -9.83
C VAL A 39 -6.33 -27.95 -10.61
N ILE A 40 -6.73 -27.80 -11.86
CA ILE A 40 -6.40 -26.61 -12.67
C ILE A 40 -7.00 -25.35 -12.04
N ASP A 41 -8.25 -25.38 -11.59
CA ASP A 41 -8.88 -24.26 -10.88
C ASP A 41 -8.14 -23.89 -9.59
N GLN A 42 -7.72 -24.88 -8.81
CA GLN A 42 -6.91 -24.67 -7.60
C GLN A 42 -5.54 -24.08 -7.92
N MET A 43 -4.89 -24.55 -9.00
CA MET A 43 -3.61 -24.00 -9.47
C MET A 43 -3.76 -22.55 -9.93
N LEU A 44 -4.82 -22.21 -10.66
CA LEU A 44 -5.11 -20.84 -11.07
C LEU A 44 -5.34 -19.93 -9.86
N ALA A 45 -6.12 -20.37 -8.88
CA ALA A 45 -6.35 -19.62 -7.65
C ALA A 45 -5.04 -19.40 -6.87
N HIS A 46 -4.20 -20.43 -6.76
CA HIS A 46 -2.90 -20.33 -6.10
C HIS A 46 -1.94 -19.40 -6.87
N ALA A 47 -1.86 -19.57 -8.20
CA ALA A 47 -1.03 -18.75 -9.07
C ALA A 47 -1.45 -17.27 -9.03
N ALA A 48 -2.75 -16.98 -9.06
CA ALA A 48 -3.29 -15.62 -8.92
C ALA A 48 -2.92 -15.01 -7.56
N LYS A 49 -3.06 -15.77 -6.46
CA LYS A 49 -2.67 -15.32 -5.13
C LYS A 49 -1.17 -15.04 -5.03
N GLU A 50 -0.35 -15.89 -5.64
CA GLU A 50 1.10 -15.73 -5.64
C GLU A 50 1.54 -14.54 -6.52
N LEU A 51 0.91 -14.37 -7.68
CA LEU A 51 1.12 -13.20 -8.53
C LEU A 51 0.81 -11.90 -7.80
N GLU A 52 -0.28 -11.85 -7.04
CA GLU A 52 -0.64 -10.65 -6.26
C GLU A 52 0.38 -10.33 -5.17
N LYS A 53 0.92 -11.34 -4.48
CA LYS A 53 2.01 -11.12 -3.52
C LYS A 53 3.26 -10.57 -4.22
N ARG A 54 3.62 -11.11 -5.39
CA ARG A 54 4.79 -10.65 -6.14
C ARG A 54 4.62 -9.19 -6.58
N LYS A 55 3.44 -8.83 -7.11
CA LYS A 55 3.10 -7.44 -7.44
C LYS A 55 3.25 -6.50 -6.23
N LEU A 56 2.82 -6.92 -5.04
CA LEU A 56 2.97 -6.11 -3.83
C LEU A 56 4.45 -5.90 -3.46
N ILE A 57 5.27 -6.95 -3.58
CA ILE A 57 6.72 -6.88 -3.31
C ILE A 57 7.41 -5.98 -4.34
N GLU A 58 7.10 -6.12 -5.63
CA GLU A 58 7.63 -5.28 -6.70
C GLU A 58 7.26 -3.81 -6.49
N LYS A 59 6.02 -3.55 -6.08
CA LYS A 59 5.54 -2.21 -5.72
C LYS A 59 6.32 -1.62 -4.55
N ASP A 60 6.50 -2.37 -3.46
CA ASP A 60 7.30 -1.93 -2.31
C ASP A 60 8.75 -1.61 -2.74
N GLY A 61 9.34 -2.45 -3.60
CA GLY A 61 10.68 -2.23 -4.15
C GLY A 61 10.78 -0.97 -5.02
N ALA A 62 9.78 -0.70 -5.87
CA ALA A 62 9.72 0.52 -6.67
C ALA A 62 9.62 1.78 -5.79
N LEU A 63 8.79 1.75 -4.75
CA LEU A 63 8.65 2.86 -3.80
C LEU A 63 9.96 3.15 -3.06
N LEU A 64 10.71 2.12 -2.66
CA LEU A 64 12.02 2.31 -2.02
C LEU A 64 13.04 2.94 -2.97
N LYS A 65 13.04 2.57 -4.26
CA LYS A 65 13.89 3.21 -5.28
C LYS A 65 13.55 4.68 -5.48
N ILE A 66 12.25 5.01 -5.56
CA ILE A 66 11.80 6.41 -5.65
C ILE A 66 12.27 7.18 -4.42
N LEU A 67 12.08 6.62 -3.22
CA LEU A 67 12.53 7.24 -1.97
C LEU A 67 14.04 7.49 -1.96
N GLU A 68 14.84 6.55 -2.45
CA GLU A 68 16.28 6.70 -2.56
C GLU A 68 16.66 7.86 -3.49
N ILE A 69 16.03 7.94 -4.67
CA ILE A 69 16.25 9.01 -5.65
C ILE A 69 15.90 10.37 -5.03
N VAL A 70 14.72 10.49 -4.42
CA VAL A 70 14.24 11.71 -3.78
C VAL A 70 15.21 12.18 -2.70
N LYS A 71 15.69 11.27 -1.85
CA LYS A 71 16.68 11.59 -0.81
C LYS A 71 18.03 12.00 -1.40
N ARG A 72 18.52 11.29 -2.42
CA ARG A 72 19.83 11.54 -3.03
C ARG A 72 19.93 12.93 -3.64
N TYR A 73 18.85 13.39 -4.28
CA TYR A 73 18.81 14.69 -4.95
C TYR A 73 18.13 15.79 -4.12
N ASN A 74 17.75 15.48 -2.87
CA ASN A 74 17.03 16.38 -1.97
C ASN A 74 15.80 17.03 -2.67
N ILE A 75 15.06 16.22 -3.42
CA ILE A 75 13.91 16.69 -4.20
C ILE A 75 12.79 17.03 -3.21
N PRO A 76 12.32 18.29 -3.14
CA PRO A 76 11.22 18.65 -2.25
C PRO A 76 9.93 17.97 -2.69
N PHE A 77 9.06 17.65 -1.73
CA PHE A 77 7.81 16.95 -1.99
C PHE A 77 6.95 17.68 -3.04
N ASP A 78 6.81 19.00 -2.91
CA ASP A 78 6.00 19.81 -3.82
C ASP A 78 6.42 19.65 -5.29
N GLU A 79 7.73 19.59 -5.56
CA GLU A 79 8.24 19.44 -6.92
C GLU A 79 7.93 18.05 -7.50
N ILE A 80 7.96 17.00 -6.67
CA ILE A 80 7.51 15.66 -7.05
C ILE A 80 6.01 15.69 -7.39
N THR A 81 5.20 16.35 -6.57
CA THR A 81 3.75 16.41 -6.78
C THR A 81 3.39 17.13 -8.07
N HIS A 82 4.06 18.24 -8.38
CA HIS A 82 3.85 18.97 -9.64
C HIS A 82 4.22 18.12 -10.85
N VAL A 83 5.33 17.39 -10.79
CA VAL A 83 5.73 16.47 -11.87
C VAL A 83 4.69 15.36 -12.04
N LEU A 84 4.21 14.75 -10.95
CA LEU A 84 3.18 13.70 -11.00
C LEU A 84 1.86 14.21 -11.58
N GLU A 85 1.40 15.39 -11.16
CA GLU A 85 0.20 16.03 -11.70
C GLU A 85 0.34 16.35 -13.20
N SER A 86 1.50 16.87 -13.62
CA SER A 86 1.77 17.20 -15.02
C SER A 86 1.92 15.96 -15.92
N ALA A 87 2.28 14.81 -15.35
CA ALA A 87 2.56 13.57 -16.06
C ALA A 87 1.36 12.62 -16.16
N ASP A 88 0.15 13.09 -15.81
CA ASP A 88 -1.08 12.28 -15.72
C ASP A 88 -0.91 11.04 -14.82
N ALA A 89 -0.04 11.16 -13.81
CA ALA A 89 0.12 10.11 -12.83
C ALA A 89 -1.09 10.11 -11.88
N VAL A 90 -1.51 8.92 -11.44
CA VAL A 90 -2.54 8.79 -10.41
C VAL A 90 -2.00 9.37 -9.09
N TYR A 91 -2.28 10.64 -8.85
CA TYR A 91 -1.87 11.39 -7.67
C TYR A 91 -3.12 11.81 -6.85
N GLY A 92 -3.10 11.55 -5.55
CA GLY A 92 -4.25 11.83 -4.66
C GLY A 92 -5.37 10.77 -4.69
N SER A 93 -6.30 10.89 -3.74
CA SER A 93 -7.51 10.06 -3.70
C SER A 93 -8.52 10.66 -4.67
N HIS A 94 -8.63 10.09 -5.87
CA HIS A 94 -9.58 10.48 -6.91
C HIS A 94 -11.04 10.10 -6.56
N SER A 95 -11.49 10.49 -5.38
CA SER A 95 -12.91 10.46 -5.05
C SER A 95 -13.32 11.88 -4.73
N GLU A 96 -14.34 12.41 -5.41
CA GLU A 96 -15.07 13.59 -4.94
C GLU A 96 -15.53 13.43 -3.47
N ASN A 97 -15.66 12.19 -2.98
CA ASN A 97 -15.99 11.85 -1.59
C ASN A 97 -14.74 11.66 -0.68
N GLY A 98 -13.53 11.68 -1.23
CA GLY A 98 -12.27 11.61 -0.46
C GLY A 98 -12.01 12.88 0.37
N LYS A 99 -12.69 13.97 0.01
CA LYS A 99 -12.71 15.24 0.75
C LYS A 99 -13.39 15.14 2.12
N TYR A 100 -14.28 14.16 2.31
CA TYR A 100 -15.07 13.98 3.51
C TYR A 100 -14.88 12.58 4.08
N ARG A 101 -13.92 12.43 5.00
CA ARG A 101 -13.78 11.16 5.75
C ARG A 101 -14.79 11.19 6.90
N LYS A 102 -15.71 10.20 6.94
CA LYS A 102 -16.60 10.00 8.09
C LYS A 102 -15.80 9.43 9.26
N LEU A 103 -15.81 10.10 10.40
CA LEU A 103 -15.28 9.59 11.67
C LEU A 103 -16.44 9.41 12.64
N TYR A 104 -16.62 8.20 13.14
CA TYR A 104 -17.62 7.89 14.16
C TYR A 104 -17.00 8.05 15.55
N ILE A 105 -17.64 8.81 16.42
CA ILE A 105 -17.17 9.08 17.79
C ILE A 105 -18.22 8.59 18.78
N ASP A 106 -17.79 7.83 19.79
CA ASP A 106 -18.67 7.35 20.85
C ASP A 106 -19.15 8.53 21.73
N PRO A 107 -20.48 8.74 21.88
CA PRO A 107 -21.03 9.80 22.73
C PRO A 107 -20.63 9.67 24.20
N ASN A 108 -20.37 8.45 24.67
CA ASN A 108 -20.03 8.18 26.06
C ASN A 108 -18.53 8.33 26.33
N ASN A 109 -17.69 8.25 25.28
CA ASN A 109 -16.25 8.35 25.39
C ASN A 109 -15.63 8.88 24.09
N SER A 110 -15.30 10.17 24.06
CA SER A 110 -14.73 10.84 22.89
C SER A 110 -13.38 10.27 22.41
N MET A 111 -12.71 9.41 23.22
CA MET A 111 -11.49 8.71 22.81
C MET A 111 -11.76 7.48 21.95
N ASN A 112 -12.98 6.92 22.01
CA ASN A 112 -13.40 5.81 21.17
C ASN A 112 -13.83 6.35 19.80
N THR A 113 -12.99 6.12 18.80
CA THR A 113 -13.23 6.58 17.43
C THR A 113 -13.14 5.44 16.43
N TRP A 114 -13.90 5.54 15.34
CA TRP A 114 -13.86 4.57 14.24
C TRP A 114 -13.96 5.29 12.90
N THR A 115 -13.12 4.91 11.94
CA THR A 115 -13.04 5.59 10.63
C THR A 115 -14.02 5.02 9.59
N GLY A 116 -14.93 4.14 9.99
CA GLY A 116 -15.80 3.40 9.06
C GLY A 116 -15.11 2.25 8.31
N VAL A 117 -13.80 2.09 8.49
CA VAL A 117 -12.99 1.08 7.79
C VAL A 117 -12.53 -0.01 8.77
N GLY A 118 -12.62 -1.28 8.35
CA GLY A 118 -12.18 -2.43 9.14
C GLY A 118 -13.22 -2.96 10.12
N ARG A 119 -12.79 -3.81 11.08
CA ARG A 119 -13.68 -4.45 12.05
C ARG A 119 -14.32 -3.39 12.95
N ARG A 120 -15.66 -3.41 13.06
CA ARG A 120 -16.42 -2.53 13.96
C ARG A 120 -16.00 -2.73 15.42
N PRO A 121 -15.63 -1.66 16.14
CA PRO A 121 -15.43 -1.68 17.59
C PRO A 121 -16.68 -2.16 18.35
N ASP A 122 -16.49 -2.60 19.59
CA ASP A 122 -17.55 -3.18 20.41
C ASP A 122 -18.67 -2.17 20.69
N TRP A 123 -18.33 -0.91 20.99
CA TRP A 123 -19.29 0.16 21.23
C TRP A 123 -20.24 0.43 20.03
N ILE A 124 -19.73 0.35 18.80
CA ILE A 124 -20.58 0.48 17.59
C ILE A 124 -21.49 -0.73 17.45
N ARG A 125 -20.98 -1.92 17.73
CA ARG A 125 -21.75 -3.16 17.61
C ARG A 125 -22.92 -3.16 18.59
N GLU A 126 -22.65 -2.81 19.85
CA GLU A 126 -23.65 -2.67 20.90
C GLU A 126 -24.73 -1.64 20.52
N LYS A 127 -24.35 -0.50 19.93
CA LYS A 127 -25.30 0.53 19.47
C LYS A 127 -26.15 0.07 18.29
N VAL A 128 -25.56 -0.65 17.34
CA VAL A 128 -26.32 -1.24 16.22
C VAL A 128 -27.30 -2.31 16.72
N GLU A 129 -26.88 -3.14 17.67
CA GLU A 129 -27.75 -4.15 18.30
C GLU A 129 -28.91 -3.53 19.09
N GLN A 130 -28.69 -2.34 19.67
CA GLN A 130 -29.72 -1.52 20.31
C GLN A 130 -30.67 -0.83 19.31
N GLY A 131 -30.48 -1.02 18.00
CA GLY A 131 -31.31 -0.43 16.95
C GLY A 131 -30.98 1.03 16.64
N VAL A 132 -29.85 1.55 17.14
CA VAL A 132 -29.41 2.93 16.88
C VAL A 132 -28.70 3.01 15.54
N ASN A 133 -28.99 4.06 14.77
CA ASN A 133 -28.31 4.31 13.52
C ASN A 133 -26.89 4.83 13.78
N ILE A 134 -25.88 4.14 13.25
CA ILE A 134 -24.47 4.55 13.42
C ILE A 134 -24.16 5.89 12.77
N GLU A 135 -24.94 6.28 11.75
CA GLU A 135 -24.76 7.55 11.05
C GLU A 135 -25.05 8.74 11.97
N ASP A 136 -25.81 8.55 13.05
CA ASP A 136 -26.06 9.59 14.07
C ASP A 136 -24.78 9.96 14.84
N PHE A 137 -23.77 9.08 14.82
CA PHE A 137 -22.47 9.30 15.45
C PHE A 137 -21.39 9.73 14.45
N ALA A 138 -21.73 9.88 13.17
CA ALA A 138 -20.78 10.26 12.13
C ALA A 138 -20.51 11.76 12.17
N VAL A 139 -19.25 12.11 12.38
CA VAL A 139 -18.73 13.46 12.19
C VAL A 139 -18.08 13.51 10.81
N GLN A 140 -18.51 14.45 9.96
CA GLN A 140 -17.83 14.74 8.71
C GLN A 140 -16.55 15.51 9.03
N LEU A 141 -15.40 14.92 8.72
CA LEU A 141 -14.13 15.62 8.80
C LEU A 141 -13.88 16.34 7.48
N ASN A 142 -13.78 17.66 7.55
CA ASN A 142 -13.33 18.50 6.45
C ASN A 142 -11.81 18.34 6.28
N GLU A 143 -11.27 18.67 5.11
CA GLU A 143 -9.81 18.75 4.90
C GLU A 143 -9.13 19.67 5.94
N ASN A 144 -9.83 20.71 6.39
CA ASN A 144 -9.38 21.67 7.40
C ASN A 144 -9.51 21.18 8.86
N ASP A 145 -10.44 20.26 9.16
CA ASP A 145 -10.62 19.68 10.50
C ASP A 145 -9.65 18.52 10.76
N ASN A 146 -9.03 18.05 9.69
CA ASN A 146 -8.06 16.97 9.67
C ASN A 146 -6.66 17.48 10.06
N GLN A 147 -6.57 18.31 11.11
CA GLN A 147 -5.33 18.92 11.61
C GLN A 147 -4.25 17.90 12.03
N ARG A 148 -4.58 16.60 12.05
CA ARG A 148 -3.65 15.51 12.35
C ARG A 148 -3.71 14.41 11.31
N LYS A 149 -3.26 14.70 10.09
CA LYS A 149 -2.86 13.69 9.10
C LYS A 149 -1.46 13.12 9.43
N LEU A 150 -1.28 12.80 10.71
CA LEU A 150 -0.06 12.20 11.23
C LEU A 150 -0.03 10.73 10.83
N TYR A 151 0.94 10.34 10.00
CA TYR A 151 1.18 8.94 9.66
C TYR A 151 2.62 8.55 9.98
N PHE A 152 2.78 7.35 10.51
CA PHE A 152 4.04 6.65 10.62
C PHE A 152 4.15 5.63 9.48
N PHE A 153 5.23 5.69 8.71
CA PHE A 153 5.49 4.72 7.64
C PHE A 153 6.43 3.62 8.07
N ASN A 154 6.17 2.40 7.60
CA ASN A 154 7.11 1.30 7.78
C ASN A 154 8.29 1.46 6.80
N PRO A 155 9.55 1.58 7.30
CA PRO A 155 10.74 1.76 6.46
C PRO A 155 11.02 0.59 5.52
N LYS A 156 10.62 -0.63 5.91
CA LYS A 156 10.85 -1.84 5.11
C LYS A 156 9.72 -2.11 4.12
N LYS A 157 8.52 -1.61 4.39
CA LYS A 157 7.32 -1.80 3.56
C LYS A 157 6.50 -0.51 3.53
N PRO A 158 6.84 0.46 2.67
CA PRO A 158 6.20 1.78 2.66
C PRO A 158 4.68 1.74 2.42
N THR A 159 4.15 0.64 1.87
CA THR A 159 2.71 0.39 1.76
C THR A 159 2.01 0.25 3.12
N GLN A 160 2.72 -0.18 4.16
CA GLN A 160 2.22 -0.24 5.52
C GLN A 160 2.43 1.10 6.24
N ARG A 161 1.33 1.67 6.72
CA ARG A 161 1.33 2.91 7.49
C ARG A 161 0.39 2.82 8.69
N TRP A 162 0.66 3.62 9.71
CA TRP A 162 -0.17 3.73 10.90
C TRP A 162 -0.42 5.19 11.24
N ASN A 163 -1.67 5.57 11.46
CA ASN A 163 -2.04 6.95 11.76
C ASN A 163 -1.98 7.30 13.26
N GLY A 164 -1.33 6.46 14.08
CA GLY A 164 -1.28 6.61 15.53
C GLY A 164 -2.58 6.25 16.26
N LEU A 165 -3.66 5.92 15.54
CA LEU A 165 -4.96 5.57 16.12
C LEU A 165 -5.17 4.05 16.15
N GLY A 166 -5.86 3.58 17.19
CA GLY A 166 -6.20 2.17 17.35
C GLY A 166 -5.00 1.29 17.73
N ARG A 167 -5.09 -0.01 17.40
CA ARG A 167 -4.09 -1.00 17.82
C ARG A 167 -2.76 -0.77 17.10
N LYS A 168 -1.71 -0.48 17.88
CA LYS A 168 -0.33 -0.35 17.42
C LYS A 168 0.10 -1.60 16.60
N PRO A 169 0.49 -1.45 15.32
CA PRO A 169 0.94 -2.57 14.49
C PRO A 169 2.22 -3.22 15.02
N PHE A 170 2.43 -4.49 14.65
CA PHE A 170 3.60 -5.25 15.08
C PHE A 170 4.93 -4.60 14.64
N TRP A 171 5.04 -4.22 13.37
CA TRP A 171 6.23 -3.56 12.83
C TRP A 171 6.58 -2.27 13.59
N PHE A 172 5.58 -1.50 14.05
CA PHE A 172 5.82 -0.26 14.79
C PHE A 172 6.38 -0.54 16.19
N LYS A 173 5.91 -1.62 16.84
CA LYS A 173 6.45 -2.09 18.14
C LYS A 173 7.89 -2.56 18.02
N GLU A 174 8.23 -3.22 16.92
CA GLU A 174 9.62 -3.65 16.68
C GLU A 174 10.56 -2.45 16.53
N LEU A 175 10.14 -1.42 15.79
CA LEU A 175 10.93 -0.18 15.66
C LEU A 175 11.11 0.52 17.01
N GLU A 176 10.04 0.65 17.79
CA GLU A 176 10.08 1.23 19.14
C GLU A 176 11.01 0.43 20.07
N ALA A 177 10.93 -0.90 20.04
CA ALA A 177 11.79 -1.78 20.83
C ALA A 177 13.26 -1.74 20.39
N SER A 178 13.53 -1.45 19.10
CA SER A 178 14.89 -1.30 18.59
C SER A 178 15.58 0.00 19.04
N GLY A 179 14.85 0.90 19.71
CA GLY A 179 15.37 2.21 20.15
C GLY A 179 15.59 3.19 18.99
N GLU A 180 15.01 2.91 17.83
CA GLU A 180 15.12 3.76 16.65
C GLU A 180 14.26 5.01 16.81
N ASP A 181 14.79 6.17 16.39
CA ASP A 181 14.01 7.41 16.41
C ASP A 181 12.83 7.31 15.43
N LEU A 182 11.62 7.29 15.99
CA LEU A 182 10.36 7.14 15.25
C LEU A 182 9.91 8.44 14.58
N GLU A 183 10.44 9.60 15.00
CA GLU A 183 10.08 10.90 14.39
C GLU A 183 10.53 10.96 12.93
N LYS A 184 11.59 10.25 12.53
CA LYS A 184 12.04 10.19 11.13
C LYS A 184 11.07 9.44 10.19
N TYR A 185 10.15 8.65 10.75
CA TYR A 185 9.13 7.92 10.00
C TYR A 185 7.78 8.61 9.99
N LYS A 186 7.73 9.79 10.62
CA LYS A 186 6.55 10.61 10.78
C LYS A 186 6.36 11.50 9.56
N THR A 187 5.15 11.52 9.02
CA THR A 187 4.74 12.49 8.01
C THR A 187 3.47 13.18 8.45
N TYR A 188 3.27 14.37 7.90
CA TYR A 188 1.97 15.03 7.82
C TYR A 188 1.55 14.98 6.36
N ILE A 189 0.41 14.36 6.05
CA ILE A 189 -0.22 14.41 4.71
C ILE A 189 -1.25 15.55 4.70
#